data_AF-A0A959QG85-F1
#
_entry.id   AF-A0A959QG85-F1
#
_cell.length_a   1.000
_cell.length_b   1.000
_cell.length_c   1.000
_cell.angle_alpha   90.00
_cell.angle_beta   90.00
_cell.angle_gamma   90.00
#
_symmetry.space_group_name_H-M   'P 1'
#
loop_
_entity.id
_entity.type
_entity.pdbx_description
1 polymer ?
#
loop_
_entity_poly.entity_id
_entity_poly.type
_entity_poly.pdbx_seq_one_letter_code
_entity_poly.pdbx_strand_id
1 'polypeptide(L)'
;MKIIKSTILVALQLAILMTVCGQDGSITVDSANIGLTVYKTTATALFVRSAGYHGVGIDTTVSDGFFINNAGRNGLNVRDAKLYGVRVYGKSGNYFRGDKGTGKADIIVGGVNNGQNSGDDAVITSDPDLSSSDLFLQANDAVIARINNNKDGNGNFFVWDGNNTNLFQVQADGTVRVKGTTVHGSDINSKENIDDLIYSEVLESVNEMPIYEWQYKGQDRRHIGPMAQDFHKAFGLGKDDTTIAAIDADGVALAAIKAQQEIIEDLKKEIGILNQTVSDLSNEVKSLERKHQKKRSR
;
A
#
# COMPACT_ATOMS: atom_id res chain seq x y z
N MET A 1 -16.31 89.66 24.79
CA MET A 1 -14.86 89.87 24.54
C MET A 1 -14.13 88.76 25.30
N LYS A 2 -13.61 87.67 24.74
CA LYS A 2 -13.13 87.29 23.40
C LYS A 2 -13.41 85.78 23.24
N ILE A 3 -13.95 85.38 22.09
CA ILE A 3 -14.10 83.99 21.64
C ILE A 3 -12.85 83.63 20.83
N ILE A 4 -12.11 82.57 21.18
CA ILE A 4 -11.28 81.73 20.27
C ILE A 4 -11.22 80.33 20.93
N LYS A 5 -11.97 79.33 20.44
CA LYS A 5 -11.51 78.17 19.61
C LYS A 5 -10.25 77.49 20.19
N SER A 6 -10.05 76.18 20.23
CA SER A 6 -10.72 74.97 19.74
C SER A 6 -9.71 73.86 20.07
N THR A 7 -10.19 72.72 20.54
CA THR A 7 -9.66 71.37 20.27
C THR A 7 -8.30 71.28 19.58
N ILE A 8 -7.25 70.90 20.31
CA ILE A 8 -6.13 70.11 19.78
C ILE A 8 -5.81 69.03 20.81
N LEU A 9 -6.52 67.92 20.63
CA LEU A 9 -6.07 66.58 20.97
C LEU A 9 -4.90 66.27 20.03
N VAL A 10 -3.66 66.31 20.52
CA VAL A 10 -2.54 65.62 19.85
C VAL A 10 -1.94 64.69 20.87
N ALA A 11 -2.08 63.41 20.53
CA ALA A 11 -1.53 62.26 21.22
C ALA A 11 -0.11 62.55 21.70
N LEU A 12 0.08 62.47 23.01
CA LEU A 12 1.39 62.25 23.60
C LEU A 12 1.76 60.80 23.28
N GLN A 13 2.09 60.54 22.01
CA GLN A 13 2.75 59.32 21.59
C GLN A 13 4.17 59.45 22.12
N LEU A 14 4.37 58.86 23.29
CA LEU A 14 5.65 58.73 23.97
C LEU A 14 6.68 58.24 22.94
N ALA A 15 7.49 59.15 22.43
CA ALA A 15 8.62 58.82 21.57
C ALA A 15 9.58 57.99 22.41
N ILE A 16 9.55 56.68 22.22
CA ILE A 16 10.62 55.80 22.66
C ILE A 16 11.89 56.32 22.00
N LEU A 17 12.90 56.51 22.83
CA LEU A 17 14.26 56.88 22.49
C LEU A 17 14.81 55.86 21.47
N MET A 18 14.61 56.11 20.17
CA MET A 18 15.26 55.33 19.11
C MET A 18 16.69 55.83 18.97
N THR A 19 17.63 55.13 19.57
CA THR A 19 19.05 55.30 19.24
C THR A 19 19.31 54.58 17.93
N VAL A 20 19.29 55.31 16.81
CA VAL A 20 19.88 54.86 15.55
C VAL A 20 21.39 54.80 15.79
N CYS A 21 21.94 53.60 15.99
CA CYS A 21 23.37 53.40 16.17
C CYS A 21 23.92 52.65 14.95
N GLY A 22 24.65 53.36 14.08
CA GLY A 22 25.36 52.78 12.95
C GLY A 22 25.29 53.66 11.69
N GLN A 23 26.35 53.63 10.88
CA GLN A 23 26.37 54.32 9.57
C GLN A 23 25.48 53.64 8.52
N ASP A 24 24.85 52.52 8.86
CA ASP A 24 24.09 51.65 7.95
C ASP A 24 22.56 51.77 8.09
N GLY A 25 22.06 52.72 8.90
CA GLY A 25 20.62 52.96 9.07
C GLY A 25 19.85 51.83 9.77
N SER A 26 20.55 50.97 10.51
CA SER A 26 19.97 49.86 11.26
C SER A 26 19.23 50.33 12.52
N ILE A 27 18.20 49.57 12.91
CA ILE A 27 17.51 49.71 14.20
C ILE A 27 17.83 48.46 15.02
N THR A 28 18.51 48.65 16.15
CA THR A 28 18.80 47.59 17.13
C THR A 28 17.96 47.84 18.37
N VAL A 29 17.23 46.82 18.83
CA VAL A 29 16.43 46.88 20.05
C VAL A 29 16.92 45.80 21.01
N ASP A 30 17.50 46.23 22.13
CA ASP A 30 17.83 45.37 23.25
C ASP A 30 16.72 45.48 24.31
N SER A 31 15.95 44.42 24.52
CA SER A 31 14.78 44.40 25.41
C SER A 31 14.69 43.07 26.14
N ALA A 32 14.41 43.12 27.44
CA ALA A 32 14.29 41.92 28.27
C ALA A 32 12.98 41.14 28.05
N ASN A 33 11.95 41.77 27.47
CA ASN A 33 10.61 41.17 27.33
C ASN A 33 10.03 41.30 25.93
N ILE A 34 9.79 42.53 25.46
CA ILE A 34 9.15 42.81 24.16
C ILE A 34 10.04 43.76 23.38
N GLY A 35 10.53 43.32 22.22
CA GLY A 35 11.31 44.15 21.30
C GLY A 35 10.42 45.09 20.45
N LEU A 36 9.49 44.53 19.66
CA LEU A 36 8.61 45.28 18.76
C LEU A 36 7.17 44.75 18.84
N THR A 37 6.19 45.65 18.97
CA THR A 37 4.75 45.32 18.90
C THR A 37 4.05 46.18 17.85
N VAL A 38 3.30 45.54 16.95
CA VAL A 38 2.41 46.20 15.99
C VAL A 38 0.97 45.79 16.31
N TYR A 39 0.17 46.71 16.85
CA TYR A 39 -1.13 46.37 17.44
C TYR A 39 -2.25 46.10 16.43
N LYS A 40 -2.37 46.93 15.39
CA LYS A 40 -3.38 46.75 14.34
C LYS A 40 -2.89 47.35 13.02
N THR A 41 -2.98 46.58 11.95
CA THR A 41 -2.77 47.05 10.57
C THR A 41 -3.97 46.68 9.71
N THR A 42 -4.24 47.48 8.68
CA THR A 42 -5.31 47.22 7.69
C THR A 42 -4.77 46.56 6.43
N ALA A 43 -3.45 46.52 6.28
CA ALA A 43 -2.73 45.92 5.16
C ALA A 43 -1.46 45.24 5.70
N THR A 44 -0.28 45.66 5.25
CA THR A 44 0.98 45.00 5.59
C THR A 44 1.60 45.56 6.87
N ALA A 45 1.89 44.68 7.84
CA ALA A 45 2.56 45.05 9.08
C ALA A 45 4.09 45.09 8.95
N LEU A 46 4.68 44.13 8.24
CA LEU A 46 6.11 44.08 7.93
C LEU A 46 6.28 43.74 6.45
N PHE A 47 7.01 44.58 5.71
CA PHE A 47 7.28 44.36 4.29
C PHE A 47 8.77 44.53 4.00
N VAL A 48 9.41 43.46 3.54
CA VAL A 48 10.80 43.48 3.09
C VAL A 48 10.80 43.41 1.57
N ARG A 49 11.13 44.52 0.90
CA ARG A 49 11.05 44.63 -0.57
C ARG A 49 12.17 43.85 -1.28
N SER A 50 13.37 43.85 -0.70
CA SER A 50 14.52 43.12 -1.18
C SER A 50 15.44 42.85 0.01
N ALA A 51 15.78 41.60 0.23
CA ALA A 51 16.75 41.19 1.23
C ALA A 51 18.01 40.67 0.53
N GLY A 52 19.17 40.84 1.16
CA GLY A 52 20.40 40.20 0.71
C GLY A 52 20.38 38.71 1.06
N TYR A 53 21.07 38.34 2.14
CA TYR A 53 21.23 36.94 2.55
C TYR A 53 20.02 36.38 3.33
N HIS A 54 19.43 37.18 4.23
CA HIS A 54 18.26 36.79 5.03
C HIS A 54 17.19 37.88 4.98
N GLY A 55 15.92 37.49 4.73
CA GLY A 55 14.78 38.40 4.84
C GLY A 55 14.35 38.64 6.29
N VAL A 56 14.15 37.56 7.03
CA VAL A 56 13.95 37.54 8.48
C VAL A 56 14.85 36.44 9.04
N GLY A 57 15.84 36.81 9.85
CA GLY A 57 16.78 35.88 10.48
C GLY A 57 16.48 35.75 11.98
N ILE A 58 16.58 34.53 12.51
CA ILE A 58 16.41 34.21 13.92
C ILE A 58 17.53 33.26 14.31
N ASP A 59 18.47 33.70 15.16
CA ASP A 59 19.66 32.91 15.50
C ASP A 59 19.40 31.89 16.62
N THR A 60 18.72 32.31 17.69
CA THR A 60 18.37 31.45 18.82
C THR A 60 17.01 31.83 19.40
N THR A 61 16.25 30.84 19.87
CA THR A 61 15.02 31.04 20.65
C THR A 61 14.94 30.00 21.76
N VAL A 62 14.14 30.28 22.79
CA VAL A 62 13.87 29.34 23.90
C VAL A 62 12.61 28.50 23.68
N SER A 63 11.72 28.90 22.75
CA SER A 63 10.46 28.21 22.44
C SER A 63 10.21 28.24 20.94
N ASP A 64 9.53 29.27 20.44
CA ASP A 64 9.12 29.37 19.04
C ASP A 64 9.97 30.40 18.29
N GLY A 65 10.61 29.95 17.21
CA GLY A 65 11.28 30.84 16.25
C GLY A 65 10.28 31.76 15.56
N PHE A 66 9.24 31.17 14.99
CA PHE A 66 8.20 31.88 14.24
C PHE A 66 6.82 31.32 14.59
N PHE A 67 6.03 32.10 15.32
CA PHE A 67 4.73 31.68 15.84
C PHE A 67 3.59 32.44 15.15
N ILE A 68 2.59 31.70 14.63
CA ILE A 68 1.36 32.27 14.07
C ILE A 68 0.17 31.68 14.82
N ASN A 69 -0.54 32.52 15.59
CA ASN A 69 -1.70 32.08 16.36
C ASN A 69 -2.94 31.82 15.51
N ASN A 70 -3.21 32.69 14.52
CA ASN A 70 -4.33 32.54 13.59
C ASN A 70 -3.99 33.18 12.25
N ALA A 71 -3.83 32.35 11.22
CA ALA A 71 -3.41 32.77 9.90
C ALA A 71 -4.57 33.10 8.92
N GLY A 72 -5.82 32.82 9.30
CA GLY A 72 -6.93 32.86 8.36
C GLY A 72 -6.81 31.79 7.27
N ARG A 73 -6.33 32.16 6.07
CA ARG A 73 -6.27 31.26 4.90
C ARG A 73 -4.94 30.49 4.78
N ASN A 74 -3.80 31.16 4.94
CA ASN A 74 -2.48 30.57 4.77
C ASN A 74 -1.54 31.07 5.89
N GLY A 75 -0.89 30.16 6.62
CA GLY A 75 0.13 30.51 7.60
C GLY A 75 1.41 31.02 6.96
N LEU A 76 2.07 30.13 6.20
CA LEU A 76 3.24 30.45 5.39
C LEU A 76 2.88 30.22 3.92
N ASN A 77 3.07 31.24 3.07
CA ASN A 77 2.77 31.16 1.65
C ASN A 77 4.03 31.52 0.84
N VAL A 78 4.58 30.55 0.11
CA VAL A 78 5.77 30.70 -0.73
C VAL A 78 5.35 30.44 -2.18
N ARG A 79 5.49 31.44 -3.06
CA ARG A 79 4.98 31.38 -4.44
C ARG A 79 6.04 31.01 -5.48
N ASP A 80 7.21 31.64 -5.41
CA ASP A 80 8.25 31.56 -6.46
C ASP A 80 9.62 31.21 -5.87
N ALA A 81 9.73 30.04 -5.23
CA ALA A 81 11.01 29.54 -4.76
C ALA A 81 11.83 28.92 -5.91
N LYS A 82 13.13 29.26 -5.99
CA LYS A 82 14.01 28.76 -7.05
C LYS A 82 14.55 27.34 -6.84
N LEU A 83 14.63 26.89 -5.58
CA LEU A 83 15.20 25.58 -5.22
C LEU A 83 14.29 24.82 -4.26
N TYR A 84 14.06 25.36 -3.05
CA TYR A 84 13.17 24.78 -2.05
C TYR A 84 12.14 25.82 -1.60
N GLY A 85 10.85 25.46 -1.63
CA GLY A 85 9.78 26.31 -1.08
C GLY A 85 9.94 26.49 0.43
N VAL A 86 10.02 25.37 1.15
CA VAL A 86 10.31 25.32 2.59
C VAL A 86 11.36 24.23 2.80
N ARG A 87 12.51 24.60 3.35
CA ARG A 87 13.55 23.65 3.75
C ARG A 87 13.55 23.55 5.28
N VAL A 88 13.30 22.36 5.80
CA VAL A 88 13.32 22.09 7.25
C VAL A 88 14.39 21.06 7.53
N TYR A 89 15.37 21.40 8.35
CA TYR A 89 16.42 20.50 8.83
C TYR A 89 16.54 20.67 10.34
N GLY A 90 16.81 19.58 11.04
CA GLY A 90 16.92 19.59 12.49
C GLY A 90 17.65 18.35 12.98
N LYS A 91 18.20 18.41 14.19
CA LYS A 91 18.76 17.24 14.89
C LYS A 91 17.66 16.25 15.31
N SER A 92 16.40 16.67 15.28
CA SER A 92 15.20 15.90 15.62
C SER A 92 14.18 15.99 14.48
N GLY A 93 13.16 15.13 14.52
CA GLY A 93 12.11 15.08 13.50
C GLY A 93 11.21 16.31 13.46
N ASN A 94 10.55 16.50 12.32
CA ASN A 94 9.54 17.55 12.11
C ASN A 94 8.18 17.08 12.62
N TYR A 95 7.47 17.93 13.36
CA TYR A 95 6.17 17.60 13.94
C TYR A 95 5.04 18.38 13.26
N PHE A 96 4.24 17.68 12.47
CA PHE A 96 3.02 18.21 11.84
C PHE A 96 1.81 17.63 12.57
N ARG A 97 0.88 18.49 13.02
CA ARG A 97 -0.27 18.09 13.83
C ARG A 97 -1.53 18.80 13.37
N GLY A 98 -2.57 18.05 13.05
CA GLY A 98 -3.91 18.56 12.82
C GLY A 98 -4.75 18.76 14.08
N ASP A 99 -5.85 19.49 13.89
CA ASP A 99 -6.91 19.59 14.89
C ASP A 99 -7.87 18.40 14.80
N LYS A 100 -8.30 17.90 15.95
CA LYS A 100 -9.16 16.71 16.04
C LYS A 100 -10.53 17.02 15.43
N GLY A 101 -10.98 16.17 14.51
CA GLY A 101 -12.37 16.14 14.06
C GLY A 101 -12.73 17.00 12.86
N THR A 102 -11.76 17.64 12.19
CA THR A 102 -12.05 18.40 10.96
C THR A 102 -12.17 17.50 9.71
N GLY A 103 -11.64 16.27 9.77
CA GLY A 103 -11.57 15.35 8.62
C GLY A 103 -10.67 15.84 7.49
N LYS A 104 -9.92 16.93 7.69
CA LYS A 104 -8.97 17.48 6.72
C LYS A 104 -7.61 16.81 6.90
N ALA A 105 -6.87 16.68 5.80
CA ALA A 105 -5.51 16.20 5.85
C ALA A 105 -4.59 17.23 6.51
N ASP A 106 -3.68 16.77 7.36
CA ASP A 106 -2.71 17.60 8.06
C ASP A 106 -1.58 18.05 7.14
N ILE A 107 -1.24 17.20 6.16
CA ILE A 107 -0.30 17.47 5.10
C ILE A 107 -1.01 17.21 3.77
N ILE A 108 -1.04 18.24 2.92
CA ILE A 108 -1.53 18.14 1.55
C ILE A 108 -0.33 18.49 0.66
N VAL A 109 0.15 17.50 -0.08
CA VAL A 109 1.15 17.71 -1.13
C VAL A 109 0.40 17.82 -2.45
N GLY A 110 0.71 18.84 -3.24
CA GLY A 110 0.02 19.14 -4.49
C GLY A 110 0.84 20.07 -5.38
N GLY A 111 0.62 19.96 -6.69
CA GLY A 111 1.22 20.78 -7.74
C GLY A 111 0.20 21.73 -8.37
N VAL A 112 0.71 22.76 -9.04
CA VAL A 112 -0.12 23.67 -9.85
C VAL A 112 -0.02 23.27 -11.31
N ASN A 113 -1.17 23.02 -11.94
CA ASN A 113 -1.26 22.73 -13.37
C ASN A 113 -0.96 23.99 -14.18
N ASN A 114 0.26 24.10 -14.72
CA ASN A 114 0.67 25.21 -15.60
C ASN A 114 0.46 24.89 -17.10
N GLY A 115 -0.48 24.01 -17.44
CA GLY A 115 -0.91 23.80 -18.83
C GLY A 115 0.16 23.21 -19.78
N GLN A 116 1.25 22.65 -19.24
CA GLN A 116 2.24 21.86 -19.96
C GLN A 116 2.21 20.45 -19.36
N ASN A 117 2.08 19.44 -20.22
CA ASN A 117 1.78 18.05 -19.86
C ASN A 117 2.67 17.44 -18.75
N SER A 118 1.98 16.84 -17.78
CA SER A 118 2.33 15.60 -17.04
C SER A 118 3.72 15.51 -16.41
N GLY A 119 3.93 16.25 -15.32
CA GLY A 119 5.08 16.06 -14.43
C GLY A 119 4.65 16.26 -12.99
N ASP A 120 4.34 15.13 -12.34
CA ASP A 120 4.18 14.92 -10.91
C ASP A 120 3.38 15.95 -10.10
N ASP A 121 2.08 15.67 -9.97
CA ASP A 121 1.12 16.46 -9.18
C ASP A 121 1.44 16.49 -7.68
N ALA A 122 2.32 15.60 -7.18
CA ALA A 122 2.87 15.60 -5.82
C ALA A 122 3.89 14.45 -5.68
N VAL A 123 5.14 14.74 -5.35
CA VAL A 123 6.15 13.72 -5.04
C VAL A 123 6.56 13.83 -3.57
N ILE A 124 6.46 12.70 -2.87
CA ILE A 124 7.06 12.49 -1.55
C ILE A 124 8.21 11.50 -1.76
N THR A 125 9.43 11.96 -1.53
CA THR A 125 10.66 11.18 -1.76
C THR A 125 11.61 11.30 -0.58
N SER A 126 12.46 10.29 -0.38
CA SER A 126 13.70 10.41 0.36
C SER A 126 14.73 11.24 -0.43
N ASP A 127 15.86 11.60 0.19
CA ASP A 127 16.90 12.42 -0.45
C ASP A 127 17.45 11.73 -1.72
N PRO A 128 17.19 12.28 -2.93
CA PRO A 128 17.57 11.63 -4.18
C PRO A 128 19.08 11.66 -4.44
N ASP A 129 19.83 12.52 -3.73
CA ASP A 129 21.28 12.63 -3.90
C ASP A 129 22.04 11.57 -3.07
N LEU A 130 21.34 10.82 -2.21
CA LEU A 130 21.90 9.79 -1.34
C LEU A 130 21.44 8.40 -1.78
N SER A 131 22.37 7.55 -2.20
CA SER A 131 22.08 6.19 -2.71
C SER A 131 21.50 5.23 -1.68
N SER A 132 21.61 5.55 -0.39
CA SER A 132 21.07 4.76 0.73
C SER A 132 19.90 5.45 1.43
N SER A 133 19.21 6.38 0.75
CA SER A 133 18.09 7.08 1.35
C SER A 133 16.84 6.21 1.38
N ASP A 134 16.15 6.20 2.53
CA ASP A 134 14.94 5.42 2.74
C ASP A 134 13.74 6.34 2.99
N LEU A 135 12.55 5.87 2.63
CA LEU A 135 11.28 6.48 3.02
C LEU A 135 10.51 5.51 3.93
N PHE A 136 10.38 5.86 5.21
CA PHE A 136 9.64 5.05 6.18
C PHE A 136 8.22 5.60 6.40
N LEU A 137 7.23 4.71 6.27
CA LEU A 137 5.84 4.97 6.64
C LEU A 137 5.47 4.02 7.79
N GLN A 138 5.33 4.55 9.00
CA GLN A 138 5.08 3.75 10.21
C GLN A 138 3.83 4.27 10.95
N ALA A 139 2.98 3.34 11.37
CA ALA A 139 1.80 3.62 12.19
C ALA A 139 1.65 2.54 13.28
N ASN A 140 1.08 2.91 14.43
CA ASN A 140 0.78 1.97 15.52
C ASN A 140 -0.46 1.10 15.24
N ASP A 141 -1.26 1.44 14.23
CA ASP A 141 -2.50 0.74 13.89
C ASP A 141 -2.50 0.40 12.39
N ALA A 142 -2.89 1.33 11.53
CA ALA A 142 -2.96 1.10 10.09
C ALA A 142 -2.23 2.17 9.28
N VAL A 143 -1.58 1.73 8.20
CA VAL A 143 -1.19 2.57 7.07
C VAL A 143 -2.22 2.36 5.97
N ILE A 144 -2.90 3.44 5.56
CA ILE A 144 -4.00 3.36 4.58
C ILE A 144 -3.58 4.09 3.30
N ALA A 145 -3.52 3.36 2.19
CA ALA A 145 -3.39 3.92 0.86
C ALA A 145 -4.76 3.92 0.16
N ARG A 146 -5.28 5.10 -0.18
CA ARG A 146 -6.54 5.24 -0.94
C ARG A 146 -6.24 5.78 -2.33
N ILE A 147 -6.49 4.95 -3.33
CA ILE A 147 -6.27 5.28 -4.75
C ILE A 147 -7.63 5.48 -5.44
N ASN A 148 -7.69 6.35 -6.46
CA ASN A 148 -8.89 6.62 -7.25
C ASN A 148 -10.10 7.09 -6.39
N ASN A 149 -9.87 8.00 -5.44
CA ASN A 149 -10.94 8.51 -4.56
C ASN A 149 -12.00 9.35 -5.32
N ASN A 150 -11.66 9.87 -6.49
CA ASN A 150 -12.55 10.59 -7.40
C ASN A 150 -13.45 9.66 -8.25
N LYS A 151 -13.21 8.35 -8.24
CA LYS A 151 -14.04 7.32 -8.89
C LYS A 151 -14.15 7.46 -10.41
N ASP A 152 -13.12 7.97 -11.07
CA ASP A 152 -13.11 8.13 -12.53
C ASP A 152 -12.74 6.82 -13.27
N GLY A 153 -12.50 5.74 -12.53
CA GLY A 153 -12.08 4.44 -13.07
C GLY A 153 -10.60 4.36 -13.43
N ASN A 154 -9.83 5.45 -13.27
CA ASN A 154 -8.44 5.55 -13.62
C ASN A 154 -7.58 5.70 -12.35
N GLY A 155 -6.98 4.60 -11.90
CA GLY A 155 -6.01 4.68 -10.81
C GLY A 155 -5.53 3.31 -10.37
N ASN A 156 -4.22 3.18 -10.30
CA ASN A 156 -3.55 1.94 -9.90
C ASN A 156 -2.51 2.26 -8.83
N PHE A 157 -2.27 1.31 -7.94
CA PHE A 157 -1.08 1.33 -7.09
C PHE A 157 0.05 0.61 -7.83
N PHE A 158 1.25 1.20 -7.83
CA PHE A 158 2.41 0.65 -8.53
C PHE A 158 3.65 0.61 -7.63
N VAL A 159 4.49 -0.37 -7.86
CA VAL A 159 5.87 -0.44 -7.38
C VAL A 159 6.77 -0.59 -8.60
N TRP A 160 7.65 0.39 -8.80
CA TRP A 160 8.59 0.43 -9.92
C TRP A 160 10.02 0.20 -9.43
N ASP A 161 10.86 -0.36 -10.30
CA ASP A 161 12.31 -0.32 -10.12
C ASP A 161 12.94 0.91 -10.80
N GLY A 162 14.24 1.13 -10.56
CA GLY A 162 14.99 2.25 -11.16
C GLY A 162 15.16 2.16 -12.69
N ASN A 163 14.75 1.06 -13.32
CA ASN A 163 14.74 0.89 -14.78
C ASN A 163 13.35 1.16 -15.38
N ASN A 164 12.43 1.77 -14.62
CA ASN A 164 11.04 1.98 -15.00
C ASN A 164 10.30 0.68 -15.34
N THR A 165 10.62 -0.41 -14.63
CA THR A 165 9.88 -1.65 -14.74
C THR A 165 8.89 -1.79 -13.58
N ASN A 166 7.62 -2.07 -13.91
CA ASN A 166 6.60 -2.38 -12.93
C ASN A 166 6.84 -3.77 -12.32
N LEU A 167 7.08 -3.81 -11.00
CA LEU A 167 7.31 -5.04 -10.24
C LEU A 167 6.02 -5.59 -9.62
N PHE A 168 5.16 -4.70 -9.15
CA PHE A 168 3.91 -5.01 -8.48
C PHE A 168 2.88 -3.93 -8.78
N GLN A 169 1.65 -4.35 -9.09
CA GLN A 169 0.53 -3.42 -9.25
C GLN A 169 -0.78 -3.97 -8.70
N VAL A 170 -1.61 -3.06 -8.21
CA VAL A 170 -3.03 -3.29 -7.90
C VAL A 170 -3.86 -2.38 -8.79
N GLN A 171 -4.70 -2.97 -9.64
CA GLN A 171 -5.58 -2.24 -10.54
C GLN A 171 -6.89 -1.84 -9.87
N ALA A 172 -7.59 -0.85 -10.44
CA ALA A 172 -8.89 -0.39 -9.94
C ALA A 172 -9.97 -1.49 -9.87
N ASP A 173 -9.86 -2.53 -10.69
CA ASP A 173 -10.76 -3.70 -10.71
C ASP A 173 -10.39 -4.77 -9.65
N GLY A 174 -9.37 -4.51 -8.82
CA GLY A 174 -8.84 -5.44 -7.83
C GLY A 174 -7.83 -6.45 -8.38
N THR A 175 -7.55 -6.46 -9.69
CA THR A 175 -6.55 -7.37 -10.27
C THR A 175 -5.15 -7.00 -9.79
N VAL A 176 -4.52 -7.92 -9.07
CA VAL A 176 -3.11 -7.83 -8.68
C VAL A 176 -2.22 -8.44 -9.76
N ARG A 177 -1.12 -7.77 -10.11
CA ARG A 177 -0.05 -8.37 -10.95
C ARG A 177 1.29 -8.28 -10.24
N VAL A 178 2.03 -9.37 -10.29
CA VAL A 178 3.40 -9.50 -9.78
C VAL A 178 4.29 -9.91 -10.94
N LYS A 179 5.42 -9.24 -11.16
CA LYS A 179 6.36 -9.57 -12.25
C LYS A 179 7.09 -10.91 -12.00
N GLY A 180 7.38 -11.20 -10.74
CA GLY A 180 8.07 -12.41 -10.30
C GLY A 180 7.14 -13.45 -9.66
N THR A 181 7.74 -14.39 -8.95
CA THR A 181 7.05 -15.49 -8.26
C THR A 181 6.53 -15.05 -6.88
N THR A 182 5.33 -15.52 -6.51
CA THR A 182 4.82 -15.43 -5.13
C THR A 182 5.37 -16.61 -4.30
N VAL A 183 5.97 -16.30 -3.15
CA VAL A 183 6.52 -17.30 -2.22
C VAL A 183 5.68 -17.29 -0.95
N HIS A 184 5.22 -18.47 -0.54
CA HIS A 184 4.38 -18.65 0.65
C HIS A 184 5.18 -19.34 1.74
N GLY A 185 5.12 -18.83 2.98
CA GLY A 185 5.75 -19.47 4.13
C GLY A 185 5.10 -20.82 4.42
N SER A 186 5.91 -21.89 4.46
CA SER A 186 5.43 -23.26 4.72
C SER A 186 6.50 -24.09 5.45
N ASP A 187 7.03 -23.57 6.55
CA ASP A 187 7.92 -24.29 7.46
C ASP A 187 7.08 -25.15 8.42
N ILE A 188 7.46 -26.40 8.68
CA ILE A 188 6.77 -27.24 9.66
C ILE A 188 6.81 -26.64 11.07
N ASN A 189 7.88 -25.92 11.42
CA ASN A 189 8.03 -25.25 12.72
C ASN A 189 7.12 -24.01 12.86
N SER A 190 6.46 -23.60 11.77
CA SER A 190 5.45 -22.55 11.76
C SER A 190 4.01 -23.10 11.80
N LYS A 191 3.84 -24.43 11.90
CA LYS A 191 2.55 -25.12 11.86
C LYS A 191 2.32 -25.92 13.14
N GLU A 192 1.06 -26.07 13.50
CA GLU A 192 0.57 -26.86 14.64
C GLU A 192 -0.67 -27.66 14.22
N ASN A 193 -1.08 -28.65 15.02
CA ASN A 193 -2.23 -29.53 14.74
C ASN A 193 -2.13 -30.22 13.36
N ILE A 194 -1.02 -30.92 13.12
CA ILE A 194 -0.75 -31.62 11.88
C ILE A 194 -1.23 -33.06 12.00
N ASP A 195 -2.33 -33.36 11.32
CA ASP A 195 -2.91 -34.70 11.24
C ASP A 195 -2.68 -35.33 9.85
N ASP A 196 -2.61 -36.65 9.81
CA ASP A 196 -2.57 -37.39 8.56
C ASP A 196 -3.92 -37.32 7.82
N LEU A 197 -3.87 -37.25 6.49
CA LEU A 197 -5.06 -37.22 5.65
C LEU A 197 -5.40 -38.61 5.12
N ILE A 198 -6.69 -38.93 5.09
CA ILE A 198 -7.22 -40.09 4.36
C ILE A 198 -7.43 -39.66 2.91
N TYR A 199 -6.44 -39.92 2.04
CA TYR A 199 -6.46 -39.39 0.66
C TYR A 199 -7.68 -39.84 -0.16
N SER A 200 -8.21 -41.05 0.09
CA SER A 200 -9.40 -41.56 -0.60
C SER A 200 -10.65 -40.70 -0.34
N GLU A 201 -10.83 -40.20 0.88
CA GLU A 201 -11.95 -39.32 1.25
C GLU A 201 -11.82 -37.95 0.56
N VAL A 202 -10.58 -37.45 0.42
CA VAL A 202 -10.31 -36.23 -0.34
C VAL A 202 -10.69 -36.41 -1.80
N LEU A 203 -10.30 -37.53 -2.43
CA LEU A 203 -10.64 -37.81 -3.82
C LEU A 203 -12.15 -37.98 -4.04
N GLU A 204 -12.85 -38.66 -3.12
CA GLU A 204 -14.31 -38.78 -3.16
C GLU A 204 -14.97 -37.39 -3.14
N SER A 205 -14.53 -36.53 -2.22
CA SER A 205 -15.02 -35.15 -2.11
C SER A 205 -14.70 -34.32 -3.37
N VAL A 206 -13.51 -34.48 -3.96
CA VAL A 206 -13.14 -33.83 -5.24
C VAL A 206 -14.02 -34.32 -6.39
N ASN A 207 -14.36 -35.61 -6.45
CA ASN A 207 -15.20 -36.17 -7.52
C ASN A 207 -16.65 -35.68 -7.45
N GLU A 208 -17.17 -35.44 -6.25
CA GLU A 208 -18.52 -34.88 -6.05
C GLU A 208 -18.58 -33.37 -6.25
N MET A 209 -17.46 -32.66 -6.04
CA MET A 209 -17.40 -31.21 -6.16
C MET A 209 -17.52 -30.74 -7.62
N PRO A 210 -18.49 -29.88 -7.94
CA PRO A 210 -18.66 -29.41 -9.31
C PRO A 210 -17.56 -28.43 -9.71
N ILE A 211 -17.13 -28.52 -10.97
CA ILE A 211 -16.20 -27.57 -11.61
C ILE A 211 -16.97 -26.81 -12.70
N TYR A 212 -16.83 -25.49 -12.69
CA TYR A 212 -17.51 -24.61 -13.62
C TYR A 212 -16.52 -23.79 -14.43
N GLU A 213 -16.95 -23.38 -15.62
CA GLU A 213 -16.33 -22.27 -16.33
C GLU A 213 -17.12 -20.99 -16.05
N TRP A 214 -16.47 -19.98 -15.50
CA TRP A 214 -17.10 -18.76 -15.00
C TRP A 214 -16.29 -17.51 -15.34
N GLN A 215 -16.86 -16.33 -15.10
CA GLN A 215 -16.17 -15.04 -15.24
C GLN A 215 -16.57 -14.12 -14.11
N TYR A 216 -15.66 -13.24 -13.67
CA TYR A 216 -16.00 -12.18 -12.73
C TYR A 216 -16.97 -11.18 -13.37
N LYS A 217 -17.88 -10.63 -12.57
CA LYS A 217 -18.70 -9.50 -12.99
C LYS A 217 -17.78 -8.32 -13.32
N GLY A 218 -17.96 -7.72 -14.50
CA GLY A 218 -17.15 -6.58 -14.94
C GLY A 218 -15.79 -6.92 -15.53
N GLN A 219 -15.46 -8.21 -15.75
CA GLN A 219 -14.25 -8.63 -16.43
C GLN A 219 -14.57 -9.50 -17.65
N ASP A 220 -13.77 -9.35 -18.71
CA ASP A 220 -13.88 -10.13 -19.96
C ASP A 220 -12.82 -11.23 -20.01
N ARG A 221 -12.80 -12.09 -18.98
CA ARG A 221 -11.87 -13.21 -18.84
C ARG A 221 -12.60 -14.41 -18.24
N ARG A 222 -12.41 -15.58 -18.87
CA ARG A 222 -12.96 -16.85 -18.41
C ARG A 222 -11.98 -17.54 -17.47
N HIS A 223 -12.52 -18.18 -16.44
CA HIS A 223 -11.81 -18.94 -15.42
C HIS A 223 -12.46 -20.32 -15.29
N ILE A 224 -11.68 -21.31 -14.86
CA ILE A 224 -12.16 -22.67 -14.57
C ILE A 224 -11.83 -22.98 -13.12
N GLY A 225 -12.82 -23.48 -12.38
CA GLY A 225 -12.64 -23.91 -11.00
C GLY A 225 -13.97 -24.13 -10.28
N PRO A 226 -13.93 -24.64 -9.04
CA PRO A 226 -15.12 -24.75 -8.21
C PRO A 226 -15.58 -23.36 -7.74
N MET A 227 -16.83 -23.27 -7.28
CA MET A 227 -17.24 -22.14 -6.45
C MET A 227 -16.68 -22.31 -5.04
N ALA A 228 -16.40 -21.20 -4.35
CA ALA A 228 -15.84 -21.23 -2.98
C ALA A 228 -16.78 -21.91 -1.98
N GLN A 229 -18.10 -21.76 -2.16
CA GLN A 229 -19.10 -22.39 -1.30
C GLN A 229 -19.08 -23.92 -1.41
N ASP A 230 -18.91 -24.44 -2.64
CA ASP A 230 -18.82 -25.88 -2.87
C ASP A 230 -17.52 -26.45 -2.29
N PHE A 231 -16.40 -25.74 -2.49
CA PHE A 231 -15.11 -26.11 -1.91
C PHE A 231 -15.13 -26.11 -0.38
N HIS A 232 -15.69 -25.06 0.23
CA HIS A 232 -15.82 -24.96 1.68
C HIS A 232 -16.74 -26.05 2.23
N LYS A 233 -17.86 -26.35 1.57
CA LYS A 233 -18.75 -27.45 1.96
C LYS A 233 -18.06 -28.81 1.89
N ALA A 234 -17.20 -29.04 0.89
CA ALA A 234 -16.50 -30.31 0.69
C ALA A 234 -15.35 -30.52 1.70
N PHE A 235 -14.56 -29.48 1.99
CA PHE A 235 -13.30 -29.63 2.75
C PHE A 235 -13.27 -28.90 4.09
N GLY A 236 -14.19 -27.97 4.35
CA GLY A 236 -14.18 -27.12 5.54
C GLY A 236 -12.97 -26.17 5.64
N LEU A 237 -12.21 -26.01 4.54
CA LEU A 237 -11.02 -25.16 4.47
C LEU A 237 -11.39 -23.72 4.11
N GLY A 238 -10.49 -22.78 4.42
CA GLY A 238 -10.70 -21.34 4.24
C GLY A 238 -11.27 -20.64 5.48
N LYS A 239 -11.12 -19.32 5.52
CA LYS A 239 -11.66 -18.47 6.60
C LYS A 239 -13.17 -18.25 6.48
N ASP A 240 -13.68 -18.29 5.26
CA ASP A 240 -15.08 -18.09 4.88
C ASP A 240 -15.42 -18.92 3.64
N ASP A 241 -16.70 -18.95 3.25
CA ASP A 241 -17.22 -19.70 2.10
C ASP A 241 -17.21 -18.88 0.79
N THR A 242 -16.54 -17.73 0.78
CA THR A 242 -16.50 -16.81 -0.39
C THR A 242 -15.12 -16.71 -1.03
N THR A 243 -14.12 -17.35 -0.44
CA THR A 243 -12.73 -17.32 -0.89
C THR A 243 -12.12 -18.71 -0.90
N ILE A 244 -11.18 -18.94 -1.81
CA ILE A 244 -10.34 -20.15 -1.83
C ILE A 244 -8.89 -19.67 -1.77
N ALA A 245 -8.15 -20.12 -0.76
CA ALA A 245 -6.70 -19.90 -0.74
C ALA A 245 -6.04 -20.84 -1.74
N ALA A 246 -5.13 -20.31 -2.57
CA ALA A 246 -4.44 -21.12 -3.58
C ALA A 246 -3.72 -22.33 -2.96
N ILE A 247 -3.11 -22.15 -1.78
CA ILE A 247 -2.43 -23.23 -1.04
C ILE A 247 -3.37 -24.38 -0.65
N ASP A 248 -4.63 -24.09 -0.33
CA ASP A 248 -5.62 -25.10 0.05
C ASP A 248 -6.05 -25.89 -1.18
N ALA A 249 -6.33 -25.20 -2.29
CA ALA A 249 -6.67 -25.84 -3.57
C ALA A 249 -5.52 -26.74 -4.08
N ASP A 250 -4.27 -26.25 -3.99
CA ASP A 250 -3.08 -27.01 -4.38
C ASP A 250 -2.91 -28.25 -3.49
N GLY A 251 -3.12 -28.12 -2.17
CA GLY A 251 -3.06 -29.23 -1.21
C GLY A 251 -4.09 -30.32 -1.51
N VAL A 252 -5.35 -29.92 -1.73
CA VAL A 252 -6.44 -30.83 -2.12
C VAL A 252 -6.11 -31.54 -3.44
N ALA A 253 -5.62 -30.81 -4.44
CA ALA A 253 -5.25 -31.39 -5.72
C ALA A 253 -4.12 -32.44 -5.58
N LEU A 254 -3.08 -32.15 -4.79
CA LEU A 254 -1.99 -33.09 -4.53
C LEU A 254 -2.47 -34.35 -3.79
N ALA A 255 -3.34 -34.20 -2.79
CA ALA A 255 -3.93 -35.33 -2.07
C ALA A 255 -4.80 -36.20 -2.99
N ALA A 256 -5.64 -35.59 -3.84
CA ALA A 256 -6.45 -36.31 -4.81
C ALA A 256 -5.59 -37.05 -5.86
N ILE A 257 -4.48 -36.46 -6.32
CA ILE A 257 -3.53 -37.12 -7.22
C ILE A 257 -2.89 -38.35 -6.56
N LYS A 258 -2.51 -38.26 -5.28
CA LYS A 258 -1.98 -39.40 -4.53
C LYS A 258 -3.00 -40.53 -4.41
N ALA A 259 -4.24 -40.22 -4.03
CA ALA A 259 -5.32 -41.21 -3.99
C ALA A 259 -5.57 -41.86 -5.35
N GLN A 260 -5.56 -41.06 -6.43
CA GLN A 260 -5.74 -41.59 -7.77
C GLN A 260 -4.59 -42.53 -8.18
N GLN A 261 -3.35 -42.21 -7.79
CA GLN A 261 -2.20 -43.07 -8.02
C GLN A 261 -2.33 -44.42 -7.28
N GLU A 262 -2.82 -44.41 -6.03
CA GLU A 262 -3.09 -45.64 -5.26
C GLU A 262 -4.10 -46.54 -5.98
N ILE A 263 -5.21 -45.97 -6.46
CA ILE A 263 -6.22 -46.70 -7.25
C ILE A 263 -5.62 -47.29 -8.53
N ILE A 264 -4.79 -46.53 -9.24
CA ILE A 264 -4.13 -47.00 -10.48
C ILE A 264 -3.20 -48.19 -10.19
N GLU A 265 -2.47 -48.16 -9.08
CA GLU A 265 -1.57 -49.25 -8.69
C GLU A 265 -2.35 -50.52 -8.34
N ASP A 266 -3.47 -50.38 -7.63
CA ASP A 266 -4.30 -51.53 -7.27
C ASP A 266 -4.98 -52.15 -8.50
N LEU A 267 -5.51 -51.32 -9.41
CA LEU A 267 -6.05 -51.80 -10.69
C LEU A 267 -4.98 -52.51 -11.53
N LYS A 268 -3.73 -52.04 -11.53
CA LYS A 268 -2.62 -52.72 -12.24
C LYS A 268 -2.32 -54.09 -11.64
N LYS A 269 -2.33 -54.23 -10.30
CA LYS A 269 -2.16 -55.52 -9.63
C LYS A 269 -3.27 -56.49 -10.01
N GLU A 270 -4.52 -56.03 -9.98
CA GLU A 270 -5.69 -56.83 -10.35
C GLU A 270 -5.61 -57.32 -11.80
N ILE A 271 -5.29 -56.42 -12.75
CA ILE A 271 -5.06 -56.76 -14.15
C ILE A 271 -3.94 -57.80 -14.30
N GLY A 272 -2.85 -57.69 -13.52
CA GLY A 272 -1.77 -58.67 -13.50
C GLY A 272 -2.23 -60.07 -13.07
N ILE A 273 -3.00 -60.15 -11.98
CA ILE A 273 -3.58 -61.40 -11.47
C ILE A 273 -4.55 -62.01 -12.49
N LEU A 274 -5.41 -61.19 -13.09
CA LEU A 274 -6.35 -61.61 -14.12
C LEU A 274 -5.63 -62.18 -15.34
N ASN A 275 -4.60 -61.49 -15.84
CA ASN A 275 -3.80 -61.96 -16.98
C ASN A 275 -3.10 -63.28 -16.68
N GLN A 276 -2.57 -63.46 -15.46
CA GLN A 276 -1.96 -64.72 -15.04
C GLN A 276 -3.00 -65.85 -15.04
N THR A 277 -4.17 -65.60 -14.44
CA THR A 277 -5.27 -66.57 -14.39
C THR A 277 -5.75 -66.96 -15.79
N VAL A 278 -5.90 -66.00 -16.70
CA VAL A 278 -6.26 -66.25 -18.11
C VAL A 278 -5.20 -67.08 -18.82
N SER A 279 -3.92 -66.80 -18.60
CA SER A 279 -2.80 -67.58 -19.16
C SER A 279 -2.84 -69.03 -18.67
N ASP A 280 -3.04 -69.23 -17.36
CA ASP A 280 -3.07 -70.55 -16.74
C ASP A 280 -4.27 -71.38 -17.25
N LEU A 281 -5.47 -70.79 -17.28
CA LEU A 281 -6.66 -71.42 -17.86
C LEU A 281 -6.48 -71.75 -19.35
N SER A 282 -5.89 -70.84 -20.13
CA SER A 282 -5.60 -71.08 -21.55
C SER A 282 -4.67 -72.28 -21.75
N ASN A 283 -3.65 -72.40 -20.91
CA ASN A 283 -2.72 -73.53 -20.94
C ASN A 283 -3.40 -74.84 -20.51
N GLU A 284 -4.28 -74.79 -19.50
CA GLU A 284 -5.06 -75.93 -19.06
C GLU A 284 -6.00 -76.44 -20.17
N VAL A 285 -6.76 -75.53 -20.81
CA VAL A 285 -7.65 -75.86 -21.94
C VAL A 285 -6.87 -76.53 -23.07
N LYS A 286 -5.72 -75.95 -23.49
CA LYS A 286 -4.85 -76.57 -24.51
C LYS A 286 -4.38 -77.97 -24.11
N SER A 287 -4.09 -78.18 -22.82
CA SER A 287 -3.67 -79.49 -22.32
C SER A 287 -4.80 -80.53 -22.39
N LEU A 288 -6.03 -80.11 -22.09
CA LEU A 288 -7.23 -80.95 -22.14
C LEU A 288 -7.60 -81.30 -23.59
N GLU A 289 -7.53 -80.33 -24.51
CA GLU A 289 -7.74 -80.55 -25.94
C GLU A 289 -6.75 -81.58 -26.49
N ARG A 290 -5.46 -81.47 -26.14
CA ARG A 290 -4.44 -82.46 -26.53
C ARG A 290 -4.75 -83.86 -25.98
N LYS A 291 -5.22 -83.96 -24.73
CA LYS A 291 -5.64 -85.25 -24.14
C LYS A 291 -6.87 -85.82 -24.88
N HIS A 292 -7.81 -84.98 -25.26
CA HIS A 292 -9.02 -85.39 -25.97
C HIS A 292 -8.71 -85.87 -27.40
N GLN A 293 -7.84 -85.17 -28.13
CA GLN A 293 -7.36 -85.61 -29.45
C GLN A 293 -6.65 -86.97 -29.37
N LYS A 294 -5.76 -87.18 -28.40
CA LYS A 294 -5.08 -88.47 -28.19
C LYS A 294 -6.04 -89.63 -27.87
N LYS A 295 -7.15 -89.36 -27.18
CA LYS A 295 -8.19 -90.36 -26.90
C LYS A 295 -9.05 -90.68 -28.13
N ARG A 296 -9.28 -89.72 -29.01
CA ARG A 296 -10.04 -89.92 -30.26
C ARG A 296 -9.26 -90.66 -31.36
N SER A 297 -7.93 -90.63 -31.30
CA SER A 297 -7.03 -91.29 -32.26
C SER A 297 -6.61 -92.72 -31.86
N ARG A 298 -7.19 -93.27 -30.80
CA ARG A 298 -7.03 -94.67 -30.34
C ARG A 298 -8.35 -95.39 -30.49
#